data_AF-A0A5C9AVX9-F1
#
_entry.id   AF-A0A5C9AVX9-F1
#
_cell.length_a   1.000
_cell.length_b   1.000
_cell.length_c   1.000
_cell.angle_alpha   90.00
_cell.angle_beta   90.00
_cell.angle_gamma   90.00
#
_symmetry.space_group_name_H-M   'P 1'
#
loop_
_entity.id
_entity.type
_entity.pdbx_description
1 polymer ?
#
loop_
_entity_poly.entity_id
_entity_poly.type
_entity_poly.pdbx_seq_one_letter_code
_entity_poly.pdbx_strand_id
1 'polypeptide(L)'
;MPAFEWVHVQLHQQKGMISLSPPTICNSAVVTILSAVAQAERRRILERTNEGRQEARLKGIRFGRKRIIDRNSVLALHQQGTGATDIARRLSIARSTVYKILEDESRVNLSKI
;
A
#
# COMPACT_ATOMS: atom_id res chain seq x y z
N MET A 1 4.17 52.28 -32.10
CA MET A 1 5.27 51.29 -32.17
C MET A 1 4.72 49.90 -31.85
N PRO A 2 4.26 49.10 -32.84
CA PRO A 2 3.65 47.78 -32.59
C PRO A 2 4.66 46.61 -32.60
N ALA A 3 5.92 46.82 -32.99
CA ALA A 3 6.86 45.73 -33.27
C ALA A 3 7.21 44.82 -32.07
N PHE A 4 7.03 45.26 -30.82
CA PHE A 4 7.38 44.47 -29.63
C PHE A 4 6.31 43.43 -29.26
N GLU A 5 5.02 43.68 -29.55
CA GLU A 5 3.93 42.71 -29.31
C GLU A 5 4.02 41.50 -30.25
N TRP A 6 4.43 41.72 -31.50
CA TRP A 6 4.55 40.65 -32.50
C TRP A 6 5.66 39.65 -32.18
N VAL A 7 6.75 40.08 -31.53
CA VAL A 7 7.81 39.17 -31.07
C VAL A 7 7.29 38.20 -30.01
N HIS A 8 6.41 38.67 -29.11
CA HIS A 8 5.86 37.83 -28.04
C HIS A 8 4.83 36.82 -28.57
N VAL A 9 4.01 37.23 -29.54
CA VAL A 9 3.06 36.34 -30.23
C VAL A 9 3.78 35.28 -31.08
N GLN A 10 4.85 35.67 -31.79
CA GLN A 10 5.66 34.75 -32.62
C GLN A 10 6.38 33.67 -31.76
N LEU A 11 6.89 34.05 -30.59
CA LEU A 11 7.52 33.12 -29.63
C LEU A 11 6.51 32.12 -29.04
N HIS A 12 5.27 32.55 -28.79
CA HIS A 12 4.22 31.66 -28.29
C HIS A 12 3.78 30.64 -29.37
N GLN A 13 3.81 31.05 -30.64
CA GLN A 13 3.52 30.17 -31.78
C GLN A 13 4.65 29.17 -32.06
N GLN A 14 5.92 29.57 -31.95
CA GLN A 14 7.06 28.65 -32.10
C GLN A 14 7.11 27.58 -31.00
N LYS A 15 6.74 27.90 -29.75
CA LYS A 15 6.71 26.92 -28.64
C LYS A 15 5.75 25.76 -28.91
N GLY A 16 4.63 25.99 -29.60
CA GLY A 16 3.71 24.93 -30.04
C GLY A 16 4.23 24.10 -31.22
N MET A 17 5.11 24.65 -32.05
CA MET A 17 5.68 23.96 -33.21
C MET A 17 6.91 23.10 -32.87
N ILE A 18 7.65 23.43 -31.80
CA ILE A 18 8.81 22.64 -31.35
C ILE A 18 8.36 21.25 -30.87
N SER A 19 7.20 21.16 -30.19
CA SER A 19 6.62 19.87 -29.74
C SER A 19 6.07 19.03 -30.90
N LEU A 20 5.68 19.68 -32.01
CA LEU A 20 5.16 19.05 -33.22
C LEU A 20 6.23 18.75 -34.28
N SER A 21 7.50 18.97 -33.96
CA SER A 21 8.60 18.61 -34.87
C SER A 21 8.70 17.07 -34.98
N PRO A 22 8.91 16.51 -36.20
CA PRO A 22 9.00 15.06 -36.41
C PRO A 22 9.91 14.30 -35.43
N PRO A 23 11.12 14.77 -35.08
CA PRO A 23 11.96 14.06 -34.10
C PRO A 23 11.35 14.06 -32.68
N THR A 24 10.66 15.13 -32.28
CA THR A 24 10.04 15.25 -30.95
C THR A 24 8.78 14.40 -30.84
N ILE A 25 7.97 14.33 -31.90
CA ILE A 25 6.80 13.43 -31.97
C ILE A 25 7.25 11.97 -31.94
N CYS A 26 8.25 11.58 -32.74
CA CYS A 26 8.76 10.20 -32.75
C CYS A 26 9.31 9.79 -31.38
N ASN A 27 10.08 10.66 -30.72
CA ASN A 27 10.63 10.37 -29.39
C ASN A 27 9.52 10.23 -28.33
N SER A 28 8.52 11.12 -28.33
CA SER A 28 7.40 11.05 -27.38
C SER A 28 6.50 9.83 -27.61
N ALA A 29 6.26 9.44 -28.86
CA ALA A 29 5.51 8.23 -29.19
C ALA A 29 6.22 6.97 -28.70
N VAL A 30 7.54 6.87 -28.90
CA VAL A 30 8.34 5.73 -28.43
C VAL A 30 8.28 5.59 -26.91
N VAL A 31 8.46 6.69 -26.16
CA VAL A 31 8.35 6.68 -24.68
C VAL A 31 6.95 6.25 -24.24
N THR A 32 5.91 6.71 -24.92
CA THR A 32 4.52 6.38 -24.60
C THR A 32 4.23 4.90 -24.82
N ILE A 33 4.66 4.34 -25.95
CA ILE A 33 4.47 2.91 -26.27
C ILE A 33 5.24 2.05 -25.26
N LEU A 34 6.50 2.37 -24.97
CA LEU A 34 7.30 1.63 -23.99
C LEU A 34 6.68 1.70 -22.58
N SER A 35 6.16 2.86 -22.20
CA SER A 35 5.44 3.03 -20.93
C SER A 35 4.16 2.20 -20.88
N ALA A 36 3.38 2.19 -21.98
CA ALA A 36 2.15 1.40 -22.07
C ALA A 36 2.44 -0.11 -21.98
N VAL A 37 3.48 -0.59 -22.67
CA VAL A 37 3.91 -2.00 -22.61
C VAL A 37 4.38 -2.36 -21.20
N ALA A 38 5.20 -1.51 -20.57
CA ALA A 38 5.66 -1.73 -19.20
C ALA A 38 4.50 -1.79 -18.19
N GLN A 39 3.49 -0.93 -18.36
CA GLN A 39 2.28 -0.94 -17.53
C GLN A 39 1.42 -2.19 -17.76
N ALA A 40 1.28 -2.64 -19.01
CA ALA A 40 0.56 -3.86 -19.35
C ALA A 40 1.21 -5.09 -18.71
N GLU A 41 2.54 -5.22 -18.80
CA GLU A 41 3.25 -6.36 -18.22
C GLU A 41 3.22 -6.34 -16.69
N ARG A 42 3.35 -5.16 -16.07
CA ARG A 42 3.19 -5.00 -14.61
C ARG A 42 1.79 -5.45 -14.16
N ARG A 43 0.74 -5.09 -14.91
CA ARG A 43 -0.64 -5.50 -14.61
C ARG A 43 -0.79 -7.01 -14.68
N ARG A 44 -0.25 -7.64 -15.72
CA ARG A 44 -0.25 -9.10 -15.90
C ARG A 44 0.41 -9.83 -14.74
N ILE A 45 1.55 -9.34 -14.25
CA ILE A 45 2.24 -9.91 -13.08
C ILE A 45 1.38 -9.78 -11.82
N LEU A 46 0.75 -8.62 -11.61
CA LEU A 46 -0.11 -8.38 -10.45
C LEU A 46 -1.35 -9.26 -10.46
N GLU A 47 -1.98 -9.45 -11.62
CA GLU A 47 -3.13 -10.35 -11.80
C GLU A 47 -2.78 -11.77 -11.38
N ARG A 48 -1.72 -12.33 -11.96
CA ARG A 48 -1.24 -13.69 -11.61
C ARG A 48 -0.87 -13.84 -10.14
N THR A 49 -0.22 -12.83 -9.56
CA THR A 49 0.14 -12.84 -8.13
C THR A 49 -1.09 -12.77 -7.25
N ASN A 50 -2.11 -12.01 -7.66
CA ASN A 50 -3.35 -11.89 -6.92
C ASN A 50 -4.19 -13.17 -7.00
N GLU A 51 -4.26 -13.80 -8.17
CA GLU A 51 -4.88 -15.13 -8.35
C GLU A 51 -4.26 -16.16 -7.40
N GLY A 52 -2.92 -16.30 -7.43
CA GLY A 52 -2.23 -17.22 -6.51
C GLY A 52 -2.43 -16.86 -5.03
N ARG A 53 -2.51 -15.55 -4.71
CA ARG A 53 -2.82 -15.09 -3.35
C ARG A 53 -4.23 -15.49 -2.93
N GLN A 54 -5.22 -15.36 -3.82
CA GLN A 54 -6.60 -15.76 -3.55
C GLN A 54 -6.70 -17.27 -3.30
N GLU A 55 -6.08 -18.08 -4.16
CA GLU A 55 -6.01 -19.53 -3.95
C GLU A 55 -5.36 -19.90 -2.62
N ALA A 56 -4.26 -19.26 -2.25
CA ALA A 56 -3.60 -19.46 -0.97
C ALA A 56 -4.51 -19.09 0.21
N ARG A 57 -5.29 -18.00 0.10
CA ARG A 57 -6.28 -17.62 1.12
C ARG A 57 -7.39 -18.66 1.24
N LEU A 58 -7.88 -19.19 0.11
CA LEU A 58 -8.90 -20.26 0.09
C LEU A 58 -8.38 -21.55 0.70
N LYS A 59 -7.11 -21.89 0.48
CA LYS A 59 -6.40 -23.00 1.15
C LYS A 59 -6.16 -22.74 2.66
N GLY A 60 -6.58 -21.59 3.18
CA GLY A 60 -6.45 -21.23 4.59
C GLY A 60 -5.06 -20.74 5.01
N ILE A 61 -4.16 -20.43 4.05
CA ILE A 61 -2.84 -19.91 4.36
C ILE A 61 -3.00 -18.52 4.99
N ARG A 62 -2.55 -18.38 6.25
CA ARG A 62 -2.59 -17.11 6.97
C ARG A 62 -1.46 -16.19 6.50
N PHE A 63 -1.86 -15.09 5.85
CA PHE A 63 -0.96 -14.04 5.41
C PHE A 63 -0.51 -13.12 6.56
N GLY A 64 0.60 -12.41 6.33
CA GLY A 64 1.15 -11.44 7.26
C GLY A 64 2.13 -12.06 8.27
N ARG A 65 2.56 -11.24 9.22
CA ARG A 65 3.51 -11.67 10.25
C ARG A 65 2.90 -12.74 11.14
N LYS A 66 3.58 -13.87 11.32
CA LYS A 66 3.18 -14.90 12.28
C LYS A 66 3.10 -14.29 13.68
N ARG A 67 2.00 -14.55 14.39
CA ARG A 67 1.84 -14.13 15.79
C ARG A 67 2.82 -14.94 16.64
N ILE A 68 3.70 -14.24 17.37
CA ILE A 68 4.74 -14.85 18.23
C ILE A 68 4.28 -14.86 19.70
N ILE A 69 3.50 -13.86 20.09
CA ILE A 69 3.10 -13.64 21.49
C ILE A 69 1.97 -14.59 21.86
N ASP A 70 2.11 -15.27 22.99
CA ASP A 70 1.07 -16.11 23.58
C ASP A 70 -0.04 -15.25 24.19
N ARG A 71 -1.27 -15.42 23.68
CA ARG A 71 -2.46 -14.71 24.18
C ARG A 71 -2.98 -15.32 25.47
N ASN A 72 -2.80 -16.63 25.67
CA ASN A 72 -3.34 -17.33 26.83
C ASN A 72 -2.69 -16.84 28.11
N SER A 73 -1.36 -16.67 28.10
CA SER A 73 -0.62 -16.08 29.21
C SER A 73 -1.11 -14.67 29.56
N VAL A 74 -1.40 -13.83 28.56
CA VAL A 74 -1.92 -12.47 28.76
C VAL A 74 -3.33 -12.50 29.38
N LEU A 75 -4.21 -13.34 28.86
CA LEU A 75 -5.59 -13.47 29.34
C LEU A 75 -5.66 -14.06 30.75
N ALA A 76 -4.86 -15.08 31.05
CA ALA A 76 -4.78 -15.68 32.37
C ALA A 76 -4.33 -14.65 33.43
N LEU A 77 -3.29 -13.87 33.13
CA LEU A 77 -2.83 -12.81 34.05
C LEU A 77 -3.87 -11.70 34.23
N HIS A 78 -4.63 -11.39 33.17
CA HIS A 78 -5.69 -10.40 33.24
C HIS A 78 -6.89 -10.88 34.07
N GLN A 79 -7.29 -12.16 33.93
CA GLN A 79 -8.34 -12.78 34.74
C GLN A 79 -7.98 -12.85 36.23
N GLN A 80 -6.69 -12.96 36.55
CA GLN A 80 -6.18 -12.86 37.93
C GLN A 80 -6.21 -11.42 38.49
N GLY A 81 -6.66 -10.44 37.72
CA GLY A 81 -6.73 -9.03 38.13
C GLY A 81 -5.40 -8.27 37.97
N THR A 82 -4.40 -8.83 37.29
CA THR A 82 -3.12 -8.14 37.08
C THR A 82 -3.30 -6.96 36.11
N GLY A 83 -2.76 -5.80 36.47
CA GLY A 83 -2.83 -4.60 35.63
C GLY A 83 -2.03 -4.73 34.32
N ALA A 84 -2.49 -4.08 33.25
CA ALA A 84 -1.89 -4.19 31.92
C ALA A 84 -0.40 -3.79 31.86
N THR A 85 0.02 -2.84 32.70
CA THR A 85 1.42 -2.41 32.81
C THR A 85 2.31 -3.51 33.39
N ASP A 86 1.81 -4.25 34.38
CA ASP A 86 2.58 -5.32 35.02
C ASP A 86 2.64 -6.56 34.12
N ILE A 87 1.56 -6.87 33.38
CA ILE A 87 1.56 -7.91 32.34
C ILE A 87 2.61 -7.60 31.26
N ALA A 88 2.63 -6.36 30.79
CA ALA A 88 3.60 -5.90 29.80
C ALA A 88 5.04 -6.09 30.27
N ARG A 89 5.33 -5.75 31.53
CA ARG A 89 6.66 -5.91 32.13
C ARG A 89 7.04 -7.39 32.27
N ARG A 90 6.14 -8.23 32.79
CA ARG A 90 6.38 -9.67 33.04
C ARG A 90 6.64 -10.45 31.75
N LEU A 91 5.89 -10.15 30.69
CA LEU A 91 5.99 -10.84 29.40
C LEU A 91 6.94 -10.14 28.41
N SER A 92 7.59 -9.03 28.83
CA SER A 92 8.47 -8.21 27.99
C SER A 92 7.82 -7.79 26.66
N ILE A 93 6.54 -7.39 26.71
CA ILE A 93 5.77 -6.91 25.57
C ILE A 93 5.36 -5.45 25.77
N ALA A 94 5.12 -4.73 24.68
CA ALA A 94 4.61 -3.37 24.75
C ALA A 94 3.20 -3.34 25.36
N ARG A 95 2.90 -2.35 26.21
CA ARG A 95 1.57 -2.13 26.81
C ARG A 95 0.46 -2.04 25.75
N SER A 96 0.76 -1.47 24.59
CA SER A 96 -0.17 -1.41 23.44
C SER A 96 -0.55 -2.79 22.91
N THR A 97 0.35 -3.77 22.99
CA THR A 97 0.08 -5.15 22.56
C THR A 97 -0.85 -5.87 23.54
N VAL A 98 -0.72 -5.60 24.84
CA VAL A 98 -1.65 -6.12 25.86
C VAL A 98 -3.07 -5.65 25.57
N TYR A 99 -3.28 -4.33 25.40
CA TYR A 99 -4.62 -3.81 25.10
C TYR A 99 -5.18 -4.33 23.76
N LYS A 100 -4.34 -4.43 22.72
CA LYS A 100 -4.78 -5.02 21.43
C LYS A 100 -5.25 -6.47 21.58
N ILE A 101 -4.59 -7.27 22.43
CA ILE A 101 -5.00 -8.66 22.68
C ILE A 101 -6.34 -8.69 23.43
N LEU A 102 -6.52 -7.83 24.44
CA LEU A 102 -7.78 -7.74 25.20
C LEU A 102 -8.96 -7.27 24.33
N GLU A 103 -8.73 -6.31 23.45
CA GLU A 103 -9.73 -5.82 22.50
C GLU A 103 -10.06 -6.86 21.42
N ASP A 104 -9.05 -7.56 20.89
CA ASP A 104 -9.28 -8.66 19.94
C ASP A 104 -10.15 -9.76 20.59
N GLU A 105 -9.93 -10.07 21.86
CA GLU A 105 -10.70 -11.09 22.59
C GLU A 105 -12.15 -10.66 22.82
N SER A 106 -12.38 -9.40 23.21
CA SER A 106 -13.75 -8.89 23.39
C SER A 106 -14.54 -8.90 22.08
N ARG A 107 -13.91 -8.54 20.96
CA ARG A 107 -14.51 -8.60 19.62
C ARG A 107 -14.87 -10.03 19.20
N VAL A 108 -14.01 -11.01 19.49
CA VAL A 108 -14.29 -12.42 19.18
C VAL A 108 -15.50 -12.92 19.97
N ASN A 109 -15.61 -12.56 21.26
CA ASN A 109 -16.75 -12.98 22.08
C ASN A 109 -18.08 -12.36 21.62
N LEU A 110 -18.06 -11.10 21.16
CA LEU A 110 -19.24 -10.44 20.58
C LEU A 110 -19.72 -11.11 19.29
N SER A 111 -18.82 -11.64 18.46
CA SER A 111 -19.18 -12.31 17.21
C SER A 111 -19.74 -13.73 17.36
N LYS A 112 -19.72 -14.28 18.58
CA LYS A 112 -20.22 -15.63 18.90
C LYS A 112 -21.63 -15.64 19.49
N ILE A 113 -22.19 -14.46 19.79
CA ILE A 113 -23.57 -14.26 20.23
C ILE A 113 -24.42 -13.99 18.99
#